data_AF-A0A7Y3XF05-F1
#
_entry.id   AF-A0A7Y3XF05-F1
#
_cell.length_a   1.000
_cell.length_b   1.000
_cell.length_c   1.000
_cell.angle_alpha   90.00
_cell.angle_beta   90.00
_cell.angle_gamma   90.00
#
_symmetry.space_group_name_H-M   'P 1'
#
loop_
_entity.id
_entity.type
_entity.pdbx_description
1 polymer ?
#
loop_
_entity_poly.entity_id
_entity_poly.type
_entity_poly.pdbx_seq_one_letter_code
_entity_poly.pdbx_strand_id
1 'polypeptide(L)'
;MPFITETMTDPYEVWLSFERHKGTDQVVLRQRIIKAIQTGKKEGILIVANVIKGFMESWTFVPIEELGYLDKQRVGKLIWKKN
;
A
#
# COMPACT_ATOMS: atom_id res chain seq x y z
N MET A 1 -12.82 4.25 9.75
CA MET A 1 -12.65 3.17 8.75
C MET A 1 -12.10 1.96 9.47
N PRO A 2 -12.83 0.84 9.53
CA PRO A 2 -12.31 -0.38 10.12
C PRO A 2 -11.08 -0.88 9.35
N PHE A 3 -10.18 -1.63 10.02
CA PHE A 3 -9.01 -2.34 9.47
C PHE A 3 -7.77 -1.51 9.04
N ILE A 4 -7.79 -0.17 9.19
CA ILE A 4 -6.58 0.66 8.96
C ILE A 4 -5.44 0.24 9.90
N THR A 5 -5.69 0.25 11.21
CA THR A 5 -4.69 -0.11 12.23
C THR A 5 -4.16 -1.50 11.98
N GLU A 6 -5.07 -2.45 11.70
CA GLU A 6 -4.72 -3.84 11.43
C GLU A 6 -3.85 -3.99 10.19
N THR A 7 -4.11 -3.24 9.11
CA THR A 7 -3.29 -3.28 7.89
C THR A 7 -1.89 -2.70 8.13
N MET A 8 -1.76 -1.72 9.03
CA MET A 8 -0.48 -1.12 9.38
C MET A 8 0.36 -2.01 10.32
N THR A 9 -0.27 -2.72 11.25
CA THR A 9 0.42 -3.54 12.25
C THR A 9 0.58 -5.01 11.84
N ASP A 10 -0.31 -5.50 10.97
CA ASP A 10 -0.31 -6.87 10.46
C ASP A 10 -0.60 -6.87 8.94
N PRO A 11 0.30 -6.34 8.11
CA PRO A 11 0.12 -6.37 6.66
C PRO A 11 0.18 -7.80 6.09
N TYR A 12 -0.30 -8.00 4.87
CA TYR A 12 -0.02 -9.22 4.12
C TYR A 12 1.29 -9.09 3.32
N GLU A 13 1.47 -7.96 2.63
CA GLU A 13 2.68 -7.65 1.88
C GLU A 13 3.06 -6.16 2.00
N VAL A 14 4.36 -5.88 1.93
CA VAL A 14 4.89 -4.51 1.80
C VAL A 14 5.84 -4.44 0.61
N TRP A 15 5.54 -3.50 -0.29
CA TRP A 15 6.28 -3.25 -1.53
C TRP A 15 6.87 -1.84 -1.54
N LEU A 16 8.06 -1.69 -2.11
CA LEU A 16 8.72 -0.40 -2.36
C LEU A 16 8.98 -0.19 -3.86
N SER A 17 8.71 1.01 -4.35
CA SER A 17 9.00 1.41 -5.73
C SER A 17 9.48 2.86 -5.82
N PHE A 18 10.41 3.13 -6.74
CA PHE A 18 10.70 4.50 -7.14
C PHE A 18 9.65 4.96 -8.15
N GLU A 19 9.08 6.14 -7.93
CA GLU A 19 8.05 6.71 -8.80
C GLU A 19 8.30 8.18 -9.06
N ARG A 20 7.94 8.63 -10.25
CA ARG A 20 7.98 10.04 -10.63
C ARG A 20 6.65 10.68 -10.26
N HIS A 21 6.68 11.66 -9.35
CA HIS A 21 5.47 12.36 -8.92
C HIS A 21 4.96 13.28 -10.05
N LYS A 22 3.72 13.06 -10.50
CA LYS A 22 3.18 13.76 -11.69
C LYS A 22 3.13 15.28 -11.57
N GLY A 23 2.96 15.81 -10.36
CA GLY A 23 2.86 17.27 -10.15
C GLY A 23 4.21 17.98 -9.99
N THR A 24 5.25 17.29 -9.52
CA THR A 24 6.55 17.91 -9.17
C THR A 24 7.72 17.38 -9.98
N ASP A 25 7.51 16.33 -10.78
CA ASP A 25 8.52 15.57 -11.55
C ASP A 25 9.65 14.93 -10.72
N GLN A 26 9.58 15.04 -9.39
CA GLN A 26 10.54 14.45 -8.48
C GLN A 26 10.39 12.93 -8.40
N VAL A 27 11.52 12.24 -8.28
CA VAL A 27 11.55 10.81 -7.97
C VAL A 27 11.35 10.64 -6.46
N VAL A 28 10.32 9.90 -6.08
CA VAL A 28 9.97 9.56 -4.70
C VAL A 28 10.05 8.06 -4.47
N LEU A 29 10.33 7.67 -3.23
CA LEU A 29 10.18 6.28 -2.80
C LEU A 29 8.74 6.07 -2.31
N ARG A 30 7.99 5.21 -2.98
CA ARG A 30 6.62 4.87 -2.61
C ARG A 30 6.58 3.52 -1.91
N GLN A 31 5.90 3.48 -0.78
CA GLN A 31 5.57 2.26 -0.05
C GLN A 31 4.11 1.90 -0.26
N ARG A 32 3.86 0.63 -0.59
CA ARG A 32 2.53 0.04 -0.68
C ARG A 32 2.41 -1.07 0.33
N ILE A 33 1.43 -0.95 1.21
CA ILE A 33 1.08 -1.95 2.22
C ILE A 33 -0.25 -2.55 1.78
N ILE A 34 -0.26 -3.87 1.57
CA ILE A 34 -1.40 -4.60 1.02
C ILE A 34 -1.93 -5.55 2.07
N LYS A 35 -3.26 -5.58 2.24
CA LYS A 35 -3.97 -6.61 3.00
C LYS A 35 -5.30 -6.93 2.35
N ALA A 36 -5.58 -8.20 2.10
CA ALA A 36 -6.92 -8.66 1.74
C ALA A 36 -7.79 -8.71 3.00
N ILE A 37 -9.06 -8.33 2.88
CA ILE A 37 -10.05 -8.42 3.96
C ILE A 37 -11.28 -9.13 3.41
N GLN A 38 -11.86 -10.08 4.15
CA GLN A 38 -13.11 -10.72 3.72
C GLN A 38 -14.27 -10.11 4.50
N THR A 39 -14.96 -9.16 3.87
CA THR A 39 -16.12 -8.48 4.49
C THR A 39 -17.39 -8.56 3.64
N GLY A 40 -17.36 -9.26 2.51
CA GLY A 40 -18.49 -9.44 1.59
C GLY A 40 -18.88 -8.19 0.78
N LYS A 41 -18.33 -7.01 1.10
CA LYS A 41 -18.46 -5.75 0.34
C LYS A 41 -17.13 -5.13 -0.05
N LYS A 42 -16.08 -5.42 0.73
CA LYS A 42 -14.70 -5.02 0.47
C LYS A 42 -13.85 -6.25 0.59
N GLU A 43 -12.97 -6.41 -0.39
CA GLU A 43 -12.10 -7.56 -0.52
C GLU A 43 -10.65 -7.20 -0.17
N GLY A 44 -10.32 -5.90 -0.03
CA GLY A 44 -8.96 -5.48 0.30
C GLY A 44 -8.81 -4.07 0.86
N ILE A 45 -7.64 -3.83 1.41
CA ILE A 45 -7.13 -2.51 1.82
C ILE A 45 -5.73 -2.35 1.25
N LEU A 46 -5.55 -1.20 0.60
CA LEU A 46 -4.27 -0.70 0.16
C LEU A 46 -3.94 0.56 0.94
N ILE A 47 -2.74 0.62 1.49
CA ILE A 47 -2.17 1.85 2.04
C ILE A 47 -0.98 2.23 1.18
N VAL A 48 -0.99 3.47 0.70
CA VAL A 48 0.08 4.01 -0.12
C VAL A 48 0.68 5.21 0.59
N ALA A 49 1.98 5.19 0.84
CA ALA A 49 2.69 6.31 1.46
C ALA A 49 3.96 6.64 0.66
N ASN A 50 4.42 7.88 0.76
CA ASN A 50 5.78 8.23 0.36
C ASN A 50 6.71 7.96 1.55
N VAL A 51 7.96 7.58 1.27
CA VAL A 51 8.99 7.39 2.29
C VAL A 51 10.05 8.47 2.12
N ILE A 52 10.19 9.34 3.12
CA ILE A 52 11.16 10.44 3.13
C ILE A 52 11.96 10.33 4.42
N LYS A 53 13.29 10.25 4.30
CA LYS A 53 14.22 10.11 5.44
C LYS A 53 13.86 8.95 6.41
N GLY A 54 13.25 7.88 5.89
CA GLY A 54 12.83 6.72 6.68
C GLY A 54 11.45 6.86 7.36
N PHE A 55 10.75 7.98 7.15
CA PHE A 55 9.40 8.21 7.67
C PHE A 55 8.35 8.07 6.56
N MET A 56 7.17 7.55 6.91
CA MET A 56 6.02 7.53 6.02
C MET A 56 5.33 8.90 6.04
N GLU A 57 5.18 9.49 4.86
CA GLU A 57 4.50 10.76 4.65
C GLU A 57 3.37 10.61 3.63
N SER A 58 2.39 11.52 3.71
CA SER A 58 1.29 11.63 2.73
C SER A 58 0.57 10.31 2.44
N TRP A 59 0.26 9.55 3.49
CA TRP A 59 -0.41 8.26 3.34
C TRP A 59 -1.86 8.39 2.85
N THR A 60 -2.25 7.51 1.93
CA THR A 60 -3.61 7.40 1.42
C THR A 60 -4.10 5.97 1.66
N PHE A 61 -5.31 5.87 2.21
CA PHE A 61 -5.99 4.60 2.46
C PHE A 61 -7.04 4.37 1.38
N VAL A 62 -6.93 3.26 0.68
CA VAL A 62 -7.83 2.91 -0.43
C VAL A 62 -8.52 1.59 -0.10
N PRO A 63 -9.82 1.61 0.24
CA PRO A 63 -10.60 0.38 0.31
C PRO A 63 -10.79 -0.19 -1.09
N ILE A 64 -10.59 -1.49 -1.23
CA ILE A 64 -10.63 -2.19 -2.52
C ILE A 64 -11.79 -3.19 -2.52
N GLU A 65 -12.58 -3.16 -3.59
CA GLU A 65 -13.71 -4.07 -3.80
C GLU A 65 -13.30 -5.31 -4.61
N GLU A 66 -12.27 -5.20 -5.45
CA GLU A 66 -11.81 -6.30 -6.31
C GLU A 66 -10.35 -6.67 -6.01
N LEU A 67 -10.10 -7.92 -5.62
CA LEU A 67 -8.74 -8.40 -5.32
C LEU A 67 -7.75 -8.23 -6.47
N GLY A 68 -8.22 -8.33 -7.73
CA GLY A 68 -7.38 -8.10 -8.91
C GLY A 68 -6.78 -6.70 -8.98
N TYR A 69 -7.36 -5.71 -8.29
CA TYR A 69 -6.74 -4.39 -8.17
C TYR A 69 -5.49 -4.43 -7.27
N LEU A 70 -5.51 -5.22 -6.18
CA LEU A 70 -4.33 -5.37 -5.29
C LEU A 70 -3.15 -6.01 -6.03
N ASP A 71 -3.41 -6.96 -6.92
CA ASP A 71 -2.36 -7.59 -7.72
C ASP A 71 -1.60 -6.56 -8.57
N LYS A 72 -2.31 -5.58 -9.14
CA LYS A 72 -1.72 -4.47 -9.90
C LYS A 72 -0.90 -3.51 -9.04
N GLN A 73 -1.06 -3.54 -7.72
CA GLN A 73 -0.31 -2.71 -6.77
C GLN A 73 1.00 -3.38 -6.32
N ARG A 74 1.27 -4.63 -6.72
CA ARG A 74 2.55 -5.30 -6.50
C ARG A 74 3.60 -4.79 -7.48
N VAL A 75 4.08 -3.58 -7.23
CA VAL A 75 5.02 -2.85 -8.10
C VAL A 75 6.35 -2.63 -7.36
N GLY A 76 7.45 -2.80 -8.09
CA GLY A 76 8.79 -2.59 -7.56
C GLY A 76 9.32 -3.82 -6.84
N LYS A 77 9.84 -3.65 -5.63
CA LYS A 77 10.45 -4.72 -4.83
C LYS A 77 9.60 -5.06 -3.63
N LEU A 78 9.26 -6.35 -3.49
CA LEU A 78 8.72 -6.92 -2.27
C LEU A 78 9.80 -6.89 -1.19
N ILE A 79 9.55 -6.17 -0.10
CA ILE A 79 10.50 -6.07 1.02
C ILE A 79 10.08 -6.90 2.22
N TRP A 80 8.79 -7.22 2.34
CA TRP A 80 8.25 -8.03 3.42
C TRP A 80 6.96 -8.70 2.99
N LYS A 81 6.75 -9.93 3.45
CA LYS A 81 5.52 -10.69 3.25
C LYS A 81 5.23 -11.52 4.50
N LYS A 82 3.96 -11.65 4.85
CA LYS A 82 3.48 -12.53 5.92
C LYS A 82 3.64 -14.00 5.49
N ASN A 83 4.24 -14.82 6.35
CA ASN A 83 4.39 -16.27 6.17
C ASN A 83 3.08 -17.02 6.45
#